data_AF-A0A7X7FML4-F1
#
_entry.id   AF-A0A7X7FML4-F1
#
_cell.length_a   1.000
_cell.length_b   1.000
_cell.length_c   1.000
_cell.angle_alpha   90.00
_cell.angle_beta   90.00
_cell.angle_gamma   90.00
#
_symmetry.space_group_name_H-M   'P 1'
#
loop_
_entity.id
_entity.type
_entity.pdbx_description
1 polymer ?
#
loop_
_entity_poly.entity_id
_entity_poly.type
_entity_poly.pdbx_seq_one_letter_code
_entity_poly.pdbx_strand_id
1 'polypeptide(L)'
;MAKKPEPTLFDNSEPPSEPTAGPQGVVVREVQCRKLLNRCGIDDYSFNCYVGCGHGCGYCYARFMQRFHPHDEEWGRFVDVRINAVQALAR
;
A
#
# COMPACT_ATOMS: atom_id res chain seq x y z
N MET A 1 -1.62 -3.61 39.07
CA MET A 1 -2.53 -2.84 38.20
C MET A 1 -2.31 -3.31 36.78
N ALA A 2 -3.28 -3.98 36.16
CA ALA A 2 -3.14 -4.41 34.77
C ALA A 2 -3.10 -3.17 33.87
N LYS A 3 -2.02 -2.99 33.12
CA LYS A 3 -1.86 -1.89 32.17
C LYS A 3 -2.93 -2.09 31.09
N LYS A 4 -3.92 -1.21 31.03
CA LYS A 4 -4.95 -1.26 29.98
C LYS A 4 -4.22 -1.11 28.64
N PRO A 5 -4.41 -2.01 27.67
CA PRO A 5 -3.74 -1.89 26.38
C PRO A 5 -4.12 -0.54 25.77
N GLU A 6 -3.11 0.25 25.39
CA GLU A 6 -3.36 1.48 24.64
C GLU A 6 -4.13 1.11 23.37
N PRO A 7 -5.19 1.85 23.01
CA PRO A 7 -5.89 1.61 21.77
C PRO A 7 -4.89 1.79 20.63
N THR A 8 -4.74 0.76 19.80
CA THR A 8 -3.92 0.84 18.61
C THR A 8 -4.56 1.85 17.66
N LEU A 9 -3.75 2.70 17.01
CA LEU A 9 -4.23 3.65 16.01
C LEU A 9 -5.00 2.97 14.86
N PHE A 10 -4.74 1.68 14.65
CA PHE A 10 -5.38 0.84 13.65
C PHE A 10 -6.17 -0.27 14.36
N ASP A 11 -7.47 -0.34 14.10
CA ASP A 11 -8.27 -1.51 14.48
C ASP A 11 -8.06 -2.59 13.41
N ASN A 12 -7.40 -3.68 13.80
CA ASN A 12 -7.09 -4.77 12.87
C ASN A 12 -8.22 -5.81 12.77
N SER A 13 -9.37 -5.56 13.42
CA SER A 13 -10.53 -6.45 13.36
C SER A 13 -11.42 -6.21 12.15
N GLU A 14 -11.25 -5.09 11.46
CA GLU A 14 -12.00 -4.77 10.24
C GLU A 14 -11.42 -5.54 9.04
N PRO A 15 -12.27 -6.24 8.25
CA PRO A 15 -11.82 -6.87 7.02
C PRO A 15 -11.41 -5.79 5.98
N PRO A 16 -10.52 -6.13 5.02
CA PRO A 16 -10.17 -5.20 3.95
C PRO A 16 -11.43 -4.71 3.23
N SER A 17 -11.56 -3.41 3.03
CA SER A 17 -12.71 -2.83 2.34
C SER A 17 -12.74 -3.23 0.87
N GLU A 18 -13.93 -3.32 0.28
CA GLU A 18 -14.07 -3.56 -1.16
C GLU A 18 -13.38 -2.46 -2.00
N PRO A 19 -12.89 -2.79 -3.21
CA PRO A 19 -12.30 -1.81 -4.11
C PRO A 19 -13.27 -0.65 -4.34
N THR A 20 -12.87 0.55 -3.97
CA THR A 20 -13.74 1.72 -4.06
C THR A 20 -13.23 2.66 -5.14
N ALA A 21 -14.16 3.25 -5.91
CA ALA A 21 -13.82 4.32 -6.84
C ALA A 21 -13.45 5.58 -6.05
N GLY A 22 -12.15 5.87 -5.98
CA GLY A 22 -11.61 7.10 -5.44
C GLY A 22 -11.88 8.32 -6.33
N PRO A 23 -11.36 9.50 -5.94
CA PRO A 23 -11.53 10.71 -6.71
C PRO A 23 -11.06 10.51 -8.16
N GLN A 24 -11.82 11.04 -9.13
CA GLN A 24 -11.49 10.99 -10.56
C GLN A 24 -11.44 9.57 -11.17
N GLY A 25 -12.13 8.58 -10.58
CA GLY A 25 -12.23 7.23 -11.13
C GLY A 25 -10.98 6.38 -10.90
N VAL A 26 -10.16 6.74 -9.92
CA VAL A 26 -9.02 5.91 -9.48
C VAL A 26 -9.54 4.75 -8.66
N VAL A 27 -9.21 3.51 -9.01
CA VAL A 27 -9.60 2.33 -8.23
C VAL A 27 -8.67 2.20 -7.03
N VAL A 28 -9.22 2.28 -5.81
CA VAL A 28 -8.45 2.11 -4.58
C VAL A 28 -8.75 0.74 -3.98
N ARG A 29 -7.70 -0.04 -3.68
CA ARG A 29 -7.79 -1.38 -3.12
C ARG A 29 -6.98 -1.51 -1.84
N GLU A 30 -7.52 -2.22 -0.87
CA GLU A 30 -6.74 -2.62 0.30
C GLU A 30 -6.09 -3.99 0.05
N VAL A 31 -4.79 -4.07 0.32
CA VAL A 31 -4.00 -5.29 0.09
C VAL A 31 -3.15 -5.63 1.31
N GLN A 32 -2.90 -6.92 1.51
CA GLN A 32 -1.93 -7.39 2.49
C GLN A 32 -0.56 -7.58 1.82
N CYS A 33 0.51 -7.29 2.56
CA CYS A 33 1.87 -7.47 2.08
C CYS A 33 2.69 -8.37 3.02
N ARG A 34 3.69 -9.06 2.45
CA ARG A 34 4.65 -9.85 3.25
C ARG A 34 5.75 -8.99 3.86
N LYS A 35 6.13 -7.91 3.18
CA LYS A 35 7.21 -6.99 3.57
C LYS A 35 6.82 -5.57 3.21
N LEU A 36 6.92 -4.69 4.21
CA LEU A 36 6.72 -3.26 4.04
C LEU A 36 8.04 -2.52 3.75
N LEU A 37 9.13 -3.02 4.35
CA LEU A 37 10.50 -2.56 4.13
C LEU A 37 11.25 -3.52 3.20
N ASN A 38 11.92 -2.97 2.19
CA ASN A 38 12.77 -3.73 1.26
C ASN A 38 14.20 -3.22 1.33
N ARG A 39 15.19 -4.11 1.29
CA ARG A 39 16.59 -3.72 1.15
C ARG A 39 16.76 -3.02 -0.20
N CYS A 40 17.43 -1.87 -0.23
CA CYS A 40 17.72 -1.16 -1.47
C CYS A 40 19.20 -0.79 -1.56
N GLY A 41 19.64 -0.27 -2.72
CA GLY A 41 21.04 0.11 -2.95
C GLY A 41 21.33 1.59 -2.68
N ILE A 42 20.32 2.38 -2.33
CA ILE A 42 20.44 3.83 -2.06
C ILE A 42 20.60 4.08 -0.56
N ASP A 43 19.91 3.30 0.25
CA ASP A 43 19.93 3.33 1.72
C ASP A 43 19.72 1.90 2.24
N ASP A 44 19.68 1.68 3.55
CA ASP A 44 19.48 0.37 4.15
C ASP A 44 18.15 -0.25 3.73
N TYR A 45 17.09 0.56 3.69
CA TYR A 45 15.74 0.12 3.35
C TYR A 45 14.95 1.17 2.56
N SER A 46 14.08 0.71 1.68
CA SER A 46 12.98 1.49 1.13
C SER A 46 11.66 1.08 1.79
N PHE A 47 10.79 2.07 2.01
CA PHE A 47 9.44 1.86 2.53
C PHE A 47 8.43 1.96 1.39
N ASN A 48 7.61 0.92 1.22
CA ASN A 48 6.54 0.91 0.23
C ASN A 48 5.20 0.64 0.93
N CYS A 49 4.38 1.67 1.04
CA CYS A 49 3.05 1.61 1.64
C CYS A 49 1.93 1.39 0.62
N TYR A 50 2.21 1.52 -0.68
CA TYR A 50 1.24 1.28 -1.74
C TYR A 50 1.92 0.89 -3.07
N VAL A 51 1.12 0.29 -3.95
CA VAL A 51 1.45 0.05 -5.35
C VAL A 51 0.49 0.85 -6.23
N GLY A 52 0.98 1.39 -7.36
CA GLY A 52 0.18 2.22 -8.25
C GLY A 52 0.32 3.73 -8.00
N CYS A 53 -0.57 4.51 -8.62
CA CYS A 53 -0.59 5.96 -8.56
C CYS A 53 -1.98 6.45 -9.02
N GLY A 54 -2.53 7.48 -8.36
CA GLY A 54 -3.77 8.14 -8.78
C GLY A 54 -3.58 9.38 -9.67
N HIS A 55 -2.34 9.73 -10.04
CA HIS A 55 -2.02 10.93 -10.83
C HIS A 55 -1.50 10.62 -12.24
N GLY A 56 -0.62 9.61 -12.37
CA GLY A 56 -0.16 9.14 -13.67
C GLY A 56 0.82 10.07 -14.41
N CYS A 57 1.85 10.61 -13.75
CA CYS A 57 2.80 11.54 -14.42
C CYS A 57 3.47 10.87 -15.64
N GLY A 58 3.57 11.60 -16.75
CA GLY A 58 4.26 11.11 -17.96
C GLY A 58 5.75 10.81 -17.75
N TYR A 59 6.38 11.45 -16.75
CA TYR A 59 7.79 11.25 -16.36
C TYR A 59 7.96 10.27 -15.19
N CYS A 60 6.90 9.56 -14.77
CA CYS A 60 6.96 8.70 -13.59
C CYS A 60 7.78 7.43 -13.87
N TYR A 61 8.94 7.30 -13.23
CA TYR A 61 9.74 6.06 -13.31
C TYR A 61 8.98 4.84 -12.78
N ALA A 62 8.08 5.03 -11.81
CA ALA A 62 7.31 3.95 -11.21
C ALA A 62 6.30 3.32 -12.17
N ARG A 63 5.94 4.00 -13.28
CA ARG A 63 5.11 3.41 -14.35
C ARG A 63 5.72 2.13 -14.89
N PHE A 64 7.05 2.06 -14.99
CA PHE A 64 7.74 0.86 -15.43
C PHE A 64 7.56 -0.33 -14.48
N MET A 65 7.32 -0.08 -13.19
CA MET A 65 7.14 -1.12 -12.19
C MET A 65 5.80 -1.86 -12.34
N GLN A 66 4.82 -1.29 -13.06
CA GLN A 66 3.53 -1.92 -13.31
C GLN A 66 3.68 -3.29 -14.01
N ARG A 67 4.75 -3.52 -14.79
CA ARG A 67 4.99 -4.82 -15.42
C ARG A 67 5.14 -5.99 -14.44
N PHE A 68 5.49 -5.70 -13.18
CA PHE A 68 5.65 -6.71 -12.12
C PHE A 68 4.39 -6.85 -11.24
N HIS A 69 3.43 -5.94 -11.41
CA HIS A 69 2.16 -5.89 -10.72
C HIS A 69 1.08 -5.62 -11.78
N PRO A 70 0.69 -6.65 -12.55
CA PRO A 70 -0.30 -6.49 -13.60
C PRO A 70 -1.63 -6.03 -13.00
N HIS A 71 -2.22 -5.02 -13.64
CA HIS A 71 -3.52 -4.45 -13.30
C HIS A 71 -4.30 -4.22 -14.58
N ASP A 72 -5.62 -4.34 -14.51
CA ASP A 72 -6.52 -4.02 -15.63
C ASP A 72 -6.57 -2.50 -15.86
N GLU A 73 -6.35 -1.72 -14.80
CA GLU A 73 -6.32 -0.26 -14.89
C GLU A 73 -5.01 0.28 -15.46
N GLU A 74 -5.11 1.37 -16.21
CA GLU A 74 -3.94 2.12 -16.68
C GLU A 74 -3.15 2.74 -15.52
N TRP A 75 -1.86 3.00 -15.73
CA TRP A 75 -1.06 3.76 -14.77
C TRP A 75 -1.67 5.13 -14.51
N GLY A 76 -1.89 5.48 -13.23
CA GLY A 76 -2.62 6.68 -12.85
C GLY A 76 -4.09 6.44 -12.47
N ARG A 77 -4.60 5.21 -12.67
CA ARG A 77 -6.00 4.85 -12.41
C ARG A 77 -6.20 3.81 -11.32
N PHE A 78 -5.15 3.45 -10.58
CA PHE A 78 -5.28 2.56 -9.43
C PHE A 78 -4.28 2.88 -8.31
N VAL A 79 -4.67 2.57 -7.08
CA VAL A 79 -3.79 2.59 -5.90
C VAL A 79 -4.15 1.41 -4.99
N ASP A 80 -3.19 0.52 -4.77
CA ASP A 80 -3.30 -0.60 -3.84
C ASP A 80 -2.59 -0.23 -2.52
N VAL A 81 -3.36 0.02 -1.47
CA VAL A 81 -2.90 0.45 -0.15
C VAL A 81 -2.62 -0.77 0.73
N ARG A 82 -1.45 -0.80 1.36
CA ARG A 82 -1.06 -1.90 2.25
C ARG A 82 -1.58 -1.64 3.67
N ILE A 83 -2.45 -2.53 4.15
CA ILE A 83 -3.16 -2.31 5.43
C ILE A 83 -2.53 -3.02 6.63
N ASN A 84 -1.65 -4.01 6.41
CA ASN A 84 -1.13 -4.87 7.47
C ASN A 84 0.25 -4.40 7.99
N ALA A 85 0.47 -3.10 8.13
CA ALA A 85 1.79 -2.54 8.42
C ALA A 85 2.36 -3.01 9.76
N VAL A 86 1.53 -3.06 10.81
CA VAL A 86 1.93 -3.52 12.15
C VAL A 86 2.36 -4.98 12.11
N GLN A 87 1.59 -5.83 11.44
CA GLN A 87 1.89 -7.26 11.30
C GLN A 87 3.14 -7.49 10.46
N ALA A 88 3.30 -6.75 9.36
CA ALA A 88 4.45 -6.87 8.46
C ALA A 88 5.77 -6.36 9.05
N LEU A 89 5.70 -5.53 10.10
CA LEU A 89 6.85 -4.99 10.83
C LEU A 89 7.02 -5.58 12.24
N ALA A 90 6.11 -6.47 12.65
CA ALA A 90 6.25 -7.20 13.90
C ALA A 90 7.51 -8.06 13.86
N ARG A 91 8.25 -8.06 14.96
CA ARG A 91 9.49 -8.84 15.15
C ARG A 91 9.18 -10.29 15.48
#